data_AF-A0A839ZBM6-F1
#
_entry.id   AF-A0A839ZBM6-F1
#
_cell.length_a   1.000
_cell.length_b   1.000
_cell.length_c   1.000
_cell.angle_alpha   90.00
_cell.angle_beta   90.00
_cell.angle_gamma   90.00
#
_symmetry.space_group_name_H-M   'P 1'
#
loop_
_entity.id
_entity.type
_entity.pdbx_description
1 polymer ?
#
loop_
_entity_poly.entity_id
_entity_poly.type
_entity_poly.pdbx_seq_one_letter_code
_entity_poly.pdbx_strand_id
1 'polypeptide(L)' 'METCRLNAVDPQAHLAQVIARTVAAHLQSRIDDLLPSASAAQPLKAMA' A
#
# COMPACT_ATOMS: atom_id res chain seq x y z
N MET A 1 -1.57 7.26 -21.48
CA MET A 1 -2.01 6.20 -22.42
C MET A 1 -1.21 6.26 -23.73
N GLU A 2 -1.15 7.41 -24.42
CA GLU A 2 -0.39 7.55 -25.68
C GLU A 2 1.09 7.18 -25.58
N THR A 3 1.75 7.52 -24.49
CA THR A 3 3.14 7.10 -24.22
C THR A 3 3.29 5.57 -24.16
N CYS A 4 2.36 4.84 -23.54
CA CYS A 4 2.41 3.37 -23.53
C CYS A 4 2.25 2.79 -24.94
N ARG A 5 1.35 3.36 -25.76
CA ARG A 5 1.16 2.99 -27.16
C ARG A 5 2.43 3.18 -28.00
N LEU A 6 3.13 4.30 -27.82
CA LEU A 6 4.40 4.58 -28.51
C LEU A 6 5.53 3.63 -28.11
N ASN A 7 5.46 3.05 -26.91
CA ASN A 7 6.45 2.11 -26.39
C ASN A 7 6.03 0.64 -26.56
N ALA A 8 4.96 0.36 -27.32
CA ALA A 8 4.39 -0.98 -27.45
C ALA A 8 4.09 -1.67 -26.09
N VAL A 9 3.77 -0.87 -25.08
CA VAL A 9 3.40 -1.33 -23.74
C VAL A 9 1.88 -1.34 -23.64
N ASP A 10 1.33 -2.46 -23.16
CA ASP A 10 -0.08 -2.50 -22.79
C ASP A 10 -0.32 -1.56 -21.58
N PRO A 11 -1.15 -0.53 -21.73
CA PRO A 11 -1.32 0.48 -20.69
C PRO A 11 -1.98 -0.08 -19.43
N GLN A 12 -2.89 -1.05 -19.56
CA GLN A 12 -3.60 -1.61 -18.43
C GLN A 12 -2.68 -2.49 -17.58
N ALA A 13 -1.84 -3.31 -18.22
CA ALA A 13 -0.82 -4.11 -17.58
C ALA A 13 0.24 -3.23 -16.90
N HIS A 14 0.64 -2.12 -17.54
CA HIS A 14 1.59 -1.17 -16.94
C HIS A 14 1.02 -0.52 -15.67
N LEU A 15 -0.22 -0.03 -15.72
CA LEU A 15 -0.89 0.54 -14.55
C LEU A 15 -1.03 -0.49 -13.43
N ALA A 16 -1.47 -1.71 -13.74
CA ALA A 16 -1.59 -2.79 -12.77
C ALA A 16 -0.23 -3.11 -12.11
N GLN A 17 0.84 -3.19 -12.90
CA GLN A 17 2.19 -3.46 -12.38
C GLN A 17 2.70 -2.33 -11.47
N VAL A 18 2.49 -1.06 -11.86
CA VAL A 18 2.89 0.09 -11.06
C VAL A 18 2.13 0.12 -9.73
N ILE A 19 0.81 -0.07 -9.76
CA ILE A 19 -0.01 -0.12 -8.54
C ILE A 19 0.45 -1.27 -7.64
N ALA A 20 0.65 -2.47 -8.18
CA ALA A 20 1.12 -3.62 -7.41
C ALA A 20 2.47 -3.35 -6.73
N ARG A 21 3.43 -2.75 -7.45
CA ARG A 21 4.73 -2.35 -6.89
C ARG A 21 4.59 -1.31 -5.79
N THR A 22 3.73 -0.31 -5.98
CA THR A 22 3.49 0.74 -4.98
C THR A 22 2.89 0.15 -3.70
N VAL A 23 1.87 -0.71 -3.82
CA VAL A 23 1.25 -1.37 -2.66
C VAL A 23 2.26 -2.26 -1.94
N ALA A 24 3.04 -3.06 -2.67
CA ALA A 24 4.03 -3.96 -2.09
C ALA A 24 5.20 -3.23 -1.41
N ALA A 25 5.60 -2.06 -1.94
CA ALA A 25 6.68 -1.24 -1.39
C ALA A 25 6.24 -0.33 -0.24
N HIS A 26 4.93 -0.21 0.02
CA HIS A 26 4.43 0.72 1.02
C HIS A 26 4.74 0.22 2.43
N LEU A 27 5.48 1.01 3.21
CA LEU A 27 5.89 0.68 4.57
C LEU A 27 4.69 0.39 5.49
N GLN A 28 3.53 0.99 5.21
CA GLN A 28 2.30 0.69 5.94
C GLN A 28 1.82 -0.76 5.77
N SER A 29 2.21 -1.47 4.70
CA SER A 29 1.92 -2.91 4.55
C SER A 29 2.59 -3.76 5.62
N ARG A 30 3.63 -3.25 6.29
CA ARG A 30 4.35 -3.94 7.38
C ARG A 30 3.95 -3.43 8.76
N ILE A 31 2.93 -2.58 8.87
CA ILE A 31 2.40 -2.16 10.18
C ILE A 31 1.96 -3.37 10.99
N ASP A 32 1.41 -4.40 10.34
CA ASP A 32 0.99 -5.64 11.02
C ASP A 32 2.16 -6.36 11.72
N ASP A 33 3.37 -6.31 11.13
CA ASP A 33 4.61 -6.86 11.70
C ASP A 33 5.13 -6.03 12.89
N LEU A 34 4.78 -4.74 12.93
CA LEU A 34 5.17 -3.81 13.99
C LEU A 34 4.16 -3.76 15.15
N LEU A 35 2.99 -4.39 15.01
CA LEU A 35 1.98 -4.44 16.06
C LEU A 35 2.12 -5.75 16.84
N PRO A 36 2.68 -5.74 18.08
CA PRO A 36 2.64 -6.91 18.95
C PRO A 36 1.17 -7.22 19.27
N SER A 37 0.61 -8.24 18.61
CA SER A 37 -0.75 -8.77 18.76
C SER A 37 -1.79 -7.68 19.07
N ALA A 38 -2.38 -7.10 18.02
CA ALA A 38 -3.40 -6.06 18.10
C ALA A 38 -4.62 -6.49 18.94
N SER A 39 -4.56 -6.29 20.26
CA SER A 39 -5.64 -5.94 21.19
C SER A 39 -5.19 -6.20 22.62
N ALA A 40 -4.22 -5.46 23.13
CA ALA A 40 -4.30 -5.06 24.54
C ALA A 40 -5.16 -3.80 24.53
N ALA A 41 -6.46 -3.94 24.80
CA ALA A 41 -7.39 -2.82 24.91
C ALA A 41 -6.83 -1.81 25.94
N GLN A 42 -6.09 -0.81 25.46
CA GLN A 42 -5.63 0.27 26.31
C GLN A 42 -6.85 1.17 26.56
N PRO A 43 -7.28 1.36 27.82
CA PRO A 43 -8.40 2.24 28.09
C PRO A 43 -8.01 3.65 27.64
N LEU A 44 -8.76 4.21 26.67
CA LEU A 44 -8.60 5.59 26.25
C LEU A 44 -8.72 6.48 27.49
N LYS A 45 -7.61 7.08 27.93
CA LYS A 45 -7.65 8.13 28.93
C LYS A 45 -8.25 9.37 28.27
N ALA A 46 -9.45 9.76 28.73
CA ALA A 46 -10.02 11.06 28.42
C ALA A 46 -9.08 12.14 28.96
N MET A 47 -8.60 13.02 28.08
CA MET A 47 -7.85 14.21 28.48
C MET A 47 -8.87 15.24 28.96
N ALA A 48 -8.76 15.62 30.24
CA ALA A 48 -9.60 16.60 30.91
C ALA A 48 -9.18 18.04 30.57
#